data_AF-A0A2E6I0P6-F1
#
_entry.id   AF-A0A2E6I0P6-F1
#
_cell.length_a   1.000
_cell.length_b   1.000
_cell.length_c   1.000
_cell.angle_alpha   90.00
_cell.angle_beta   90.00
_cell.angle_gamma   90.00
#
_symmetry.space_group_name_H-M   'P 1'
#
loop_
_entity.id
_entity.type
_entity.pdbx_description
1 polymer ?
#
loop_
_entity_poly.entity_id
_entity_poly.type
_entity_poly.pdbx_seq_one_letter_code
_entity_poly.pdbx_strand_id
1 'polypeptide(L)'
;MMQPTTAAFGIWSGGHFMHFGADVGSDRLESLVRYAYEKGIRTFMTADVYGQGEADELLGRALSDFDRDSYCLVGAIGHDYYNGTREAERGYPRFTDARLRAEEEYGDYIEMAVDRSLERLGQDRFDLLLLHNPDTTGYAHQGVWDGLARVRDTGRTDLLGVAPGPANGFTLDVIDCFEKHGSVIDWAMIILNPLEPWPGGLCLDAAVKNDIKVIARVVDYGGIFHDDLRPGTRLPRSDHRAFRPAGWIEAAHEKLDPFRKIADSHDLSLLQFACKWDLGQPAVESVVPTLLQEPRANAKSIEQQIDELALVGEKDDLTGAELDEVRRVGDNANCMSLKGASTQYLGDPIGDQWPMTDELREVGKRWGIVPDRDLIYPGDIRDIREKGAPRHGVPQTSTRRLYIQLLAFGDCRDTAALARALEKSDLEAVLYADVNDPFGVALLSIAESPSTLTGTVRNFIASSPFSDLTQKPHLTMTGRTYSSGREAQLDDYLLGKPRRNALNTDWPWAVWYPLRRTGEFSLLPPAEQGKILMEHAMIGRTYGTAGYAHDIRLACHGLDEHDNEFVIGLVGPDLFPLSRIVQEMRKTQQTGKYMDSLGPFFVGEAIWQSPLKK
;
A
#
# COMPACT_ATOMS: atom_id res chain seq x y z
N MET A 1 39.61 -1.79 -6.77
CA MET A 1 38.19 -1.69 -6.46
C MET A 1 38.00 -0.55 -5.48
N MET A 2 37.46 0.57 -5.96
CA MET A 2 37.06 1.68 -5.10
C MET A 2 35.70 1.35 -4.48
N GLN A 3 35.50 1.77 -3.23
CA GLN A 3 34.21 1.65 -2.54
C GLN A 3 33.59 3.05 -2.44
N PRO A 4 32.25 3.16 -2.33
CA PRO A 4 31.62 4.40 -1.93
C PRO A 4 32.28 4.99 -0.67
N THR A 5 32.64 6.27 -0.74
CA THR A 5 33.18 7.05 0.37
C THR A 5 32.06 7.57 1.26
N THR A 6 32.40 8.03 2.46
CA THR A 6 31.43 8.54 3.46
C THR A 6 30.41 9.53 2.89
N ALA A 7 30.83 10.41 1.96
CA ALA A 7 29.95 11.33 1.27
C ALA A 7 30.02 11.13 -0.25
N ALA A 8 28.87 11.30 -0.91
CA ALA A 8 28.74 11.21 -2.35
C ALA A 8 28.01 12.41 -2.96
N PHE A 9 28.28 12.68 -4.23
CA PHE A 9 27.60 13.69 -5.03
C PHE A 9 26.73 13.01 -6.10
N GLY A 10 25.42 13.19 -6.02
CA GLY A 10 24.46 12.71 -7.01
C GLY A 10 24.16 13.74 -8.09
N ILE A 11 24.19 13.35 -9.36
CA ILE A 11 23.97 14.26 -10.51
C ILE A 11 22.52 14.77 -10.65
N TRP A 12 21.59 14.29 -9.82
CA TRP A 12 20.25 14.88 -9.69
C TRP A 12 20.26 16.24 -8.95
N SER A 13 21.38 16.60 -8.34
CA SER A 13 21.62 17.90 -7.69
C SER A 13 21.60 19.06 -8.70
N GLY A 14 21.41 20.29 -8.21
CA GLY A 14 21.37 21.50 -9.04
C GLY A 14 20.09 21.69 -9.86
N GLY A 15 19.08 20.85 -9.66
CA GLY A 15 17.75 21.04 -10.23
C GLY A 15 17.62 20.82 -11.74
N HIS A 16 18.72 20.53 -12.44
CA HIS A 16 18.76 20.46 -13.90
C HIS A 16 17.94 19.30 -14.47
N PHE A 17 18.17 18.07 -13.99
CA PHE A 17 17.50 16.87 -14.51
C PHE A 17 16.23 16.48 -13.74
N MET A 18 16.14 16.85 -12.46
CA MET A 18 15.08 16.41 -11.55
C MET A 18 14.24 17.56 -10.96
N HIS A 19 14.53 18.81 -11.33
CA HIS A 19 13.75 19.99 -10.94
C HIS A 19 13.59 20.21 -9.43
N PHE A 20 14.65 19.98 -8.65
CA PHE A 20 14.74 20.39 -7.25
C PHE A 20 15.29 21.80 -7.13
N GLY A 21 14.51 22.75 -6.60
CA GLY A 21 14.94 24.14 -6.46
C GLY A 21 15.17 24.82 -7.81
N ALA A 22 16.15 25.72 -7.88
CA ALA A 22 16.54 26.42 -9.09
C ALA A 22 17.37 25.52 -10.02
N ASP A 23 17.05 25.54 -11.32
CA ASP A 23 17.89 24.93 -12.35
C ASP A 23 19.17 25.76 -12.54
N VAL A 24 20.32 25.15 -12.25
CA VAL A 24 21.63 25.79 -12.39
C VAL A 24 22.19 25.73 -13.81
N GLY A 25 21.62 24.90 -14.68
CA GLY A 25 22.11 24.64 -16.04
C GLY A 25 23.30 23.68 -16.10
N SER A 26 23.57 23.16 -17.30
CA SER A 26 24.61 22.16 -17.58
C SER A 26 26.02 22.61 -17.15
N ASP A 27 26.42 23.81 -17.57
CA ASP A 27 27.81 24.28 -17.41
C ASP A 27 28.16 24.51 -15.94
N ARG A 28 27.18 25.01 -15.18
CA ARG A 28 27.33 25.20 -13.74
C ARG A 28 27.31 23.87 -13.01
N LEU A 29 26.45 22.92 -13.40
CA LEU A 29 26.44 21.59 -12.79
C LEU A 29 27.76 20.85 -13.03
N GLU A 30 28.34 20.93 -14.23
CA GLU A 30 29.68 20.39 -14.52
C GLU A 30 30.75 21.03 -13.62
N SER A 31 30.71 22.35 -13.46
CA SER A 31 31.64 23.08 -12.58
C SER A 31 31.50 22.66 -11.11
N LEU A 32 30.28 22.37 -10.66
CA LEU A 32 29.99 21.91 -9.29
C LEU A 32 30.53 20.50 -9.03
N VAL A 33 30.47 19.60 -10.02
CA VAL A 33 31.09 18.26 -9.92
C VAL A 33 32.61 18.38 -9.74
N ARG A 34 33.26 19.23 -10.55
CA ARG A 34 34.70 19.50 -10.43
C ARG A 34 35.05 20.11 -9.08
N TYR A 35 34.25 21.07 -8.61
CA TYR A 35 34.41 21.68 -7.29
C TYR A 35 34.25 20.65 -6.16
N ALA A 36 33.25 19.76 -6.24
CA ALA A 36 33.07 18.67 -5.28
C ALA A 36 34.30 17.75 -5.23
N TYR A 37 34.87 17.42 -6.38
CA TYR A 37 36.13 16.68 -6.46
C TYR A 37 37.29 17.45 -5.79
N GLU A 38 37.46 18.73 -6.09
CA GLU A 38 38.51 19.56 -5.47
C GLU A 38 38.38 19.66 -3.94
N LYS A 39 37.15 19.62 -3.42
CA LYS A 39 36.86 19.66 -1.98
C LYS A 39 36.99 18.32 -1.26
N GLY A 40 37.24 17.23 -1.97
CA GLY A 40 37.51 15.92 -1.37
C GLY A 40 36.35 14.93 -1.45
N ILE A 41 35.24 15.26 -2.11
CA ILE A 41 34.20 14.28 -2.41
C ILE A 41 34.74 13.34 -3.49
N ARG A 42 34.65 12.03 -3.24
CA ARG A 42 35.27 11.00 -4.09
C ARG A 42 34.28 9.99 -4.63
N THR A 43 33.00 10.11 -4.32
CA THR A 43 31.93 9.26 -4.88
C THR A 43 30.97 10.10 -5.70
N PHE A 44 30.77 9.72 -6.96
CA PHE A 44 29.89 10.40 -7.90
C PHE A 44 28.87 9.43 -8.47
N MET A 45 27.60 9.84 -8.49
CA MET A 45 26.48 8.95 -8.81
C MET A 45 25.63 9.49 -9.94
N THR A 46 25.24 8.60 -10.86
CA THR A 46 24.31 8.88 -11.97
C THR A 46 23.28 7.77 -12.12
N ALA A 47 22.25 8.02 -12.93
CA ALA A 47 21.32 7.01 -13.41
C ALA A 47 21.03 7.26 -14.89
N ASP A 48 20.97 6.20 -15.69
CA ASP A 48 20.82 6.26 -17.14
C ASP A 48 19.57 7.03 -17.59
N VAL A 49 18.49 6.93 -16.81
CA VAL A 49 17.20 7.56 -17.11
C VAL A 49 17.21 9.09 -16.90
N TYR A 50 18.17 9.65 -16.15
CA TYR A 50 18.23 11.09 -15.89
C TYR A 50 18.58 11.85 -17.16
N GLY A 51 17.67 12.72 -17.60
CA GLY A 51 17.80 13.40 -18.89
C GLY A 51 17.89 12.43 -20.08
N GLN A 52 17.38 11.19 -19.95
CA GLN A 52 17.50 10.15 -21.00
C GLN A 52 18.96 9.90 -21.43
N GLY A 53 19.90 9.96 -20.48
CA GLY A 53 21.33 9.75 -20.70
C GLY A 53 22.17 11.02 -20.70
N GLU A 54 21.57 12.21 -20.80
CA GLU A 54 22.31 13.48 -20.76
C GLU A 54 23.10 13.68 -19.45
N ALA A 55 22.59 13.12 -18.33
CA ALA A 55 23.29 13.18 -17.04
C ALA A 55 24.58 12.34 -17.04
N ASP A 56 24.58 11.19 -17.70
CA ASP A 56 25.77 10.34 -17.89
C ASP A 56 26.83 11.09 -18.71
N GLU A 57 26.42 11.73 -19.81
CA GLU A 57 27.35 12.50 -20.66
C GLU A 57 27.96 13.69 -19.91
N LEU A 58 27.14 14.41 -19.13
CA LEU A 58 27.61 15.54 -18.33
C LEU A 58 28.60 15.09 -17.26
N LEU A 59 28.28 14.02 -16.51
CA LEU A 59 29.17 13.49 -15.49
C LEU A 59 30.48 12.98 -16.10
N GLY A 60 30.42 12.32 -17.25
CA GLY A 60 31.59 11.87 -18.00
C GLY A 60 32.52 13.01 -18.39
N ARG A 61 31.97 14.10 -18.95
CA ARG A 61 32.75 15.31 -19.26
C ARG A 61 33.37 15.95 -18.02
N ALA A 62 32.60 16.08 -16.95
CA ALA A 62 33.05 16.70 -15.69
C ALA A 62 34.25 15.97 -15.07
N LEU A 63 34.27 14.63 -15.18
CA LEU A 63 35.30 13.78 -14.58
C LEU A 63 36.47 13.44 -15.52
N SER A 64 36.36 13.78 -16.80
CA SER A 64 37.33 13.41 -17.86
C SER A 64 38.78 13.86 -17.61
N ASP A 65 38.97 14.93 -16.83
CA ASP A 65 40.30 15.46 -16.47
C ASP A 65 40.89 14.84 -15.21
N PHE A 66 40.15 14.00 -14.49
CA PHE A 66 40.60 13.34 -13.27
C PHE A 66 41.01 11.89 -13.53
N ASP A 67 41.97 11.40 -12.76
CA ASP A 67 42.39 10.00 -12.83
C ASP A 67 41.22 9.08 -12.44
N ARG A 68 40.91 8.07 -13.25
CA ARG A 68 39.76 7.19 -13.03
C ARG A 68 39.82 6.46 -11.69
N ASP A 69 41.02 6.10 -11.24
CA ASP A 69 41.22 5.40 -9.96
C ASP A 69 41.18 6.34 -8.74
N SER A 70 40.99 7.64 -8.96
CA SER A 70 40.87 8.64 -7.89
C SER A 70 39.44 8.87 -7.39
N TYR A 71 38.42 8.33 -8.06
CA TYR A 71 37.02 8.44 -7.63
C TYR A 71 36.24 7.14 -7.81
N CYS A 72 35.19 6.96 -7.00
CA CYS A 72 34.20 5.91 -7.10
C CYS A 72 33.04 6.39 -7.99
N LEU A 73 32.78 5.67 -9.07
CA LEU A 73 31.69 5.93 -10.00
C LEU A 73 30.53 4.96 -9.76
N VAL A 74 29.38 5.49 -9.38
CA VAL A 74 28.16 4.70 -9.15
C VAL A 74 27.16 4.95 -10.27
N GLY A 75 26.74 3.89 -10.94
CA GLY A 75 25.69 3.92 -11.96
C GLY A 75 24.40 3.29 -11.43
N ALA A 76 23.27 3.64 -12.04
CA ALA A 76 22.00 2.99 -11.76
C ALA A 76 21.18 2.77 -13.05
N ILE A 77 20.64 1.57 -13.21
CA ILE A 77 19.84 1.14 -14.38
C ILE A 77 18.56 0.44 -13.92
N GLY A 78 17.46 0.58 -14.65
CA GLY A 78 16.20 -0.11 -14.29
C GLY A 78 14.94 0.43 -14.97
N HIS A 79 15.03 1.55 -15.67
CA HIS A 79 13.94 2.09 -16.49
C HIS A 79 14.25 1.89 -17.96
N ASP A 80 13.23 1.60 -18.78
CA ASP A 80 13.37 1.50 -20.22
C ASP A 80 12.84 2.75 -20.91
N TYR A 81 13.77 3.65 -21.26
CA TYR A 81 13.52 4.81 -22.10
C TYR A 81 13.92 4.61 -23.57
N TYR A 82 14.43 3.43 -23.92
CA TYR A 82 14.81 3.07 -25.29
C TYR A 82 13.58 2.60 -26.08
N ASN A 83 12.75 1.76 -25.47
CA ASN A 83 11.53 1.20 -26.06
C ASN A 83 10.26 1.67 -25.36
N GLY A 84 10.36 2.12 -24.11
CA GLY A 84 9.23 2.59 -23.32
C GLY A 84 8.81 4.01 -23.67
N THR A 85 7.51 4.28 -23.57
CA THR A 85 6.96 5.65 -23.64
C THR A 85 6.82 6.21 -22.24
N ARG A 86 7.21 7.47 -22.03
CA ARG A 86 7.08 8.14 -20.74
C ARG A 86 5.61 8.29 -20.33
N GLU A 87 5.24 7.73 -19.17
CA GLU A 87 3.87 7.72 -18.65
C GLU A 87 3.62 8.91 -17.70
N ALA A 88 3.65 10.13 -18.24
CA ALA A 88 3.41 11.38 -17.49
C ALA A 88 4.20 11.43 -16.17
N GLU A 89 3.51 11.48 -15.03
CA GLU A 89 4.08 11.55 -13.67
C GLU A 89 4.78 10.23 -13.23
N ARG A 90 4.50 9.09 -13.88
CA ARG A 90 5.09 7.78 -13.52
C ARG A 90 6.49 7.57 -14.11
N GLY A 91 6.92 8.45 -15.00
CA GLY A 91 8.20 8.36 -15.71
C GLY A 91 8.20 7.23 -16.74
N TYR A 92 9.37 6.69 -17.04
CA TYR A 92 9.51 5.54 -17.95
C TYR A 92 9.17 4.23 -17.26
N PRO A 93 8.56 3.27 -17.98
CA PRO A 93 8.29 1.93 -17.44
C PRO A 93 9.58 1.25 -16.98
N ARG A 94 9.45 0.31 -16.05
CA ARG A 94 10.59 -0.52 -15.63
C ARG A 94 10.90 -1.50 -16.74
N PHE A 95 12.16 -1.90 -16.86
CA PHE A 95 12.55 -2.83 -17.91
C PHE A 95 11.90 -4.22 -17.76
N THR A 96 11.37 -4.53 -16.58
CA THR A 96 10.61 -5.75 -16.28
C THR A 96 9.15 -5.71 -16.71
N ASP A 97 8.67 -4.58 -17.26
CA ASP A 97 7.30 -4.45 -17.73
C ASP A 97 7.01 -5.45 -18.86
N ALA A 98 6.01 -6.31 -18.66
CA ALA A 98 5.64 -7.38 -19.58
C ALA A 98 5.18 -6.87 -20.97
N ARG A 99 4.88 -5.56 -21.11
CA ARG A 99 4.57 -4.95 -22.40
C ARG A 99 5.82 -4.70 -23.26
N LEU A 100 7.01 -4.72 -22.67
CA LEU A 100 8.26 -4.37 -23.34
C LEU A 100 9.05 -5.60 -23.81
N ARG A 101 9.07 -6.66 -23.01
CA ARG A 101 9.93 -7.84 -23.24
C ARG A 101 9.47 -9.06 -22.44
N ALA A 102 9.95 -10.23 -22.85
CA ALA A 102 9.82 -11.48 -22.11
C ALA A 102 10.85 -11.58 -20.97
N GLU A 103 10.61 -12.49 -20.02
CA GLU A 103 11.44 -12.66 -18.82
C GLU A 103 12.88 -13.09 -19.13
N GLU A 104 13.08 -13.82 -20.23
CA GLU A 104 14.40 -14.29 -20.68
C GLU A 104 15.28 -13.14 -21.20
N GLU A 105 14.70 -12.01 -21.59
CA GLU A 105 15.38 -10.85 -22.16
C GLU A 105 15.82 -9.82 -21.10
N TYR A 106 15.50 -10.06 -19.82
CA TYR A 106 15.84 -9.15 -18.72
C TYR A 106 17.35 -8.92 -18.59
N GLY A 107 18.13 -9.99 -18.63
CA GLY A 107 19.59 -9.88 -18.52
C GLY A 107 20.22 -9.16 -19.72
N ASP A 108 19.73 -9.41 -20.93
CA ASP A 108 20.23 -8.77 -22.14
C ASP A 108 19.96 -7.27 -22.14
N TYR A 109 18.81 -6.84 -21.60
CA TYR A 109 18.52 -5.43 -21.39
C TYR A 109 19.51 -4.78 -20.42
N ILE A 110 19.81 -5.43 -19.29
CA ILE A 110 20.73 -4.91 -18.27
C ILE A 110 22.12 -4.70 -18.88
N GLU A 111 22.65 -5.70 -19.59
CA GLU A 111 23.96 -5.59 -20.24
C GLU A 111 23.99 -4.45 -21.27
N MET A 112 22.96 -4.33 -22.12
CA MET A 112 22.84 -3.24 -23.08
C MET A 112 22.78 -1.87 -22.39
N ALA A 113 21.95 -1.72 -21.37
CA ALA A 113 21.77 -0.44 -20.66
C ALA A 113 23.07 0.01 -19.98
N VAL A 114 23.82 -0.93 -19.39
CA VAL A 114 25.14 -0.66 -18.79
C VAL A 114 26.14 -0.23 -19.85
N ASP A 115 26.27 -0.98 -20.94
CA ASP A 115 27.21 -0.66 -22.01
C ASP A 115 26.93 0.73 -22.60
N ARG A 116 25.65 1.09 -22.78
CA ARG A 116 25.23 2.42 -23.24
C ARG A 116 25.53 3.54 -22.25
N SER A 117 25.36 3.28 -20.96
CA SER A 117 25.68 4.26 -19.91
C SER A 117 27.18 4.50 -19.81
N LEU A 118 27.98 3.44 -19.85
CA LEU A 118 29.44 3.51 -19.89
C LEU A 118 29.96 4.24 -21.14
N GLU A 119 29.36 3.98 -22.30
CA GLU A 119 29.66 4.70 -23.56
C GLU A 119 29.45 6.22 -23.40
N ARG A 120 28.31 6.65 -22.82
CA ARG A 120 28.01 8.07 -22.58
C ARG A 120 28.95 8.70 -21.55
N LEU A 121 29.30 7.97 -20.50
CA LEU A 121 30.25 8.40 -19.48
C LEU A 121 31.69 8.50 -20.01
N GLY A 122 32.01 7.79 -21.10
CA GLY A 122 33.37 7.64 -21.58
C GLY A 122 34.23 6.83 -20.62
N GLN A 123 33.66 5.79 -19.99
CA GLN A 123 34.28 4.99 -18.95
C GLN A 123 34.18 3.50 -19.28
N ASP A 124 35.15 2.71 -18.82
CA ASP A 124 35.16 1.26 -19.08
C ASP A 124 34.40 0.46 -18.02
N ARG A 125 34.19 1.03 -16.83
CA ARG A 125 33.51 0.36 -15.71
C ARG A 125 32.87 1.31 -14.70
N PHE A 126 31.83 0.82 -14.04
CA PHE A 126 31.37 1.33 -12.76
C PHE A 126 32.17 0.71 -11.61
N ASP A 127 32.31 1.43 -10.49
CA ASP A 127 32.75 0.80 -9.24
C ASP A 127 31.57 0.11 -8.54
N LEU A 128 30.37 0.69 -8.67
CA LEU A 128 29.12 0.13 -8.16
C LEU A 128 27.99 0.35 -9.16
N LEU A 129 27.22 -0.70 -9.44
CA LEU A 129 26.01 -0.63 -10.26
C LEU A 129 24.78 -0.96 -9.41
N LEU A 130 23.81 -0.05 -9.40
CA LEU A 130 22.56 -0.20 -8.65
C LEU A 130 21.38 -0.56 -9.57
N LEU A 131 20.56 -1.53 -9.15
CA LEU A 131 19.24 -1.76 -9.72
C LEU A 131 18.27 -0.65 -9.28
N HIS A 132 17.81 0.17 -10.23
CA HIS A 132 17.11 1.42 -9.97
C HIS A 132 15.58 1.24 -9.96
N ASN A 133 14.93 1.56 -8.83
CA ASN A 133 13.48 1.54 -8.64
C ASN A 133 12.79 0.27 -9.16
N PRO A 134 13.27 -0.94 -8.78
CA PRO A 134 12.66 -2.18 -9.24
C PRO A 134 11.20 -2.28 -8.79
N ASP A 135 10.38 -2.89 -9.64
CA ASP A 135 9.04 -3.35 -9.30
C ASP A 135 9.09 -4.73 -8.62
N THR A 136 7.93 -5.32 -8.34
CA THR A 136 7.82 -6.66 -7.73
C THR A 136 8.64 -7.72 -8.48
N THR A 137 8.65 -7.67 -9.82
CA THR A 137 9.44 -8.57 -10.67
C THR A 137 10.93 -8.27 -10.55
N GLY A 138 11.33 -7.01 -10.59
CA GLY A 138 12.73 -6.59 -10.44
C GLY A 138 13.36 -7.01 -9.11
N TYR A 139 12.60 -6.98 -8.01
CA TYR A 139 13.09 -7.46 -6.71
C TYR A 139 13.30 -8.98 -6.67
N ALA A 140 12.38 -9.74 -7.26
CA ALA A 140 12.25 -11.18 -7.00
C ALA A 140 12.80 -12.11 -8.10
N HIS A 141 12.88 -11.64 -9.35
CA HIS A 141 13.15 -12.53 -10.48
C HIS A 141 14.65 -12.85 -10.63
N GLN A 142 15.02 -14.14 -10.58
CA GLN A 142 16.41 -14.58 -10.64
C GLN A 142 17.14 -14.10 -11.91
N GLY A 143 16.47 -14.10 -13.07
CA GLY A 143 17.07 -13.65 -14.33
C GLY A 143 17.53 -12.19 -14.34
N VAL A 144 16.96 -11.33 -13.49
CA VAL A 144 17.42 -9.93 -13.31
C VAL A 144 18.77 -9.93 -12.59
N TRP A 145 18.87 -10.66 -11.49
CA TRP A 145 20.08 -10.77 -10.67
C TRP A 145 21.20 -11.53 -11.37
N ASP A 146 20.88 -12.54 -12.18
CA ASP A 146 21.83 -13.21 -13.05
C ASP A 146 22.41 -12.25 -14.11
N GLY A 147 21.57 -11.36 -14.66
CA GLY A 147 22.02 -10.30 -15.58
C GLY A 147 23.03 -9.35 -14.92
N LEU A 148 22.71 -8.85 -13.72
CA LEU A 148 23.64 -8.02 -12.94
C LEU A 148 24.94 -8.76 -12.61
N ALA A 149 24.87 -10.03 -12.22
CA ALA A 149 26.03 -10.87 -11.96
C ALA A 149 26.92 -11.01 -13.21
N ARG A 150 26.33 -11.20 -14.41
CA ARG A 150 27.11 -11.24 -15.67
C ARG A 150 27.82 -9.93 -15.97
N VAL A 151 27.20 -8.77 -15.70
CA VAL A 151 27.85 -7.46 -15.84
C VAL A 151 29.09 -7.36 -14.95
N ARG A 152 29.00 -7.84 -13.70
CA ARG A 152 30.16 -7.92 -12.79
C ARG A 152 31.23 -8.90 -13.30
N ASP A 153 30.82 -10.11 -13.67
CA ASP A 153 31.75 -11.18 -14.09
C ASP A 153 32.52 -10.83 -15.38
N THR A 154 31.98 -9.93 -16.20
CA THR A 154 32.62 -9.39 -17.41
C THR A 154 33.43 -8.12 -17.16
N GLY A 155 33.55 -7.66 -15.90
CA GLY A 155 34.42 -6.56 -15.49
C GLY A 155 33.86 -5.15 -15.72
N ARG A 156 32.58 -5.03 -16.10
CA ARG A 156 31.91 -3.73 -16.33
C ARG A 156 31.46 -3.05 -15.03
N THR A 157 31.39 -3.80 -13.93
CA THR A 157 31.24 -3.26 -12.58
C THR A 157 32.01 -4.11 -11.57
N ASP A 158 32.49 -3.47 -10.50
CA ASP A 158 33.14 -4.16 -9.40
C ASP A 158 32.14 -4.65 -8.33
N LEU A 159 31.14 -3.81 -8.02
CA LEU A 159 30.13 -4.05 -6.98
C LEU A 159 28.72 -3.95 -7.56
N LEU A 160 27.76 -4.58 -6.88
CA LEU A 160 26.35 -4.56 -7.24
C LEU A 160 25.47 -4.10 -6.08
N GLY A 161 24.31 -3.53 -6.41
CA GLY A 161 23.38 -3.11 -5.39
C GLY A 161 21.96 -2.84 -5.86
N VAL A 162 21.13 -2.35 -4.95
CA VAL A 162 19.72 -2.01 -5.20
C VAL A 162 19.36 -0.64 -4.66
N ALA A 163 18.58 0.12 -5.43
CA ALA A 163 18.10 1.45 -5.09
C ALA A 163 16.56 1.48 -5.14
N PRO A 164 15.85 1.09 -4.07
CA PRO A 164 14.39 1.15 -3.98
C PRO A 164 13.86 2.59 -4.14
N GLY A 165 12.73 2.75 -4.82
CA GLY A 165 12.11 4.06 -5.07
C GLY A 165 11.06 4.05 -6.19
N PRO A 166 10.54 5.21 -6.62
CA PRO A 166 11.05 6.56 -6.35
C PRO A 166 10.68 7.12 -4.96
N ALA A 167 9.74 6.49 -4.24
CA ALA A 167 9.29 6.92 -2.91
C ALA A 167 9.46 5.81 -1.85
N ASN A 168 9.09 6.10 -0.61
CA ASN A 168 9.12 5.15 0.50
C ASN A 168 8.06 4.04 0.38
N GLY A 169 8.38 2.85 0.89
CA GLY A 169 7.39 1.79 1.12
C GLY A 169 7.79 0.35 0.82
N PHE A 170 8.84 0.15 0.03
CA PHE A 170 9.33 -1.16 -0.42
C PHE A 170 10.02 -2.00 0.67
N THR A 171 9.71 -1.78 1.95
CA THR A 171 10.44 -2.33 3.10
C THR A 171 10.58 -3.84 3.06
N LEU A 172 9.45 -4.56 2.89
CA LEU A 172 9.46 -6.02 2.88
C LEU A 172 10.04 -6.56 1.58
N ASP A 173 9.82 -5.88 0.46
CA ASP A 173 10.40 -6.24 -0.83
C ASP A 173 11.93 -6.15 -0.80
N VAL A 174 12.48 -5.10 -0.17
CA VAL A 174 13.93 -4.93 0.04
C VAL A 174 14.50 -6.00 0.97
N ILE A 175 13.82 -6.29 2.09
CA ILE A 175 14.27 -7.34 3.02
C ILE A 175 14.27 -8.71 2.33
N ASP A 176 13.20 -9.05 1.59
CA ASP A 176 13.11 -10.31 0.84
C ASP A 176 14.20 -10.39 -0.24
N CYS A 177 14.47 -9.26 -0.92
CA CYS A 177 15.55 -9.14 -1.89
C CYS A 177 16.92 -9.40 -1.25
N PHE A 178 17.20 -8.86 -0.06
CA PHE A 178 18.43 -9.14 0.69
C PHE A 178 18.54 -10.62 1.07
N GLU A 179 17.46 -11.24 1.55
CA GLU A 179 17.48 -12.66 1.93
C GLU A 179 17.70 -13.59 0.72
N LYS A 180 17.18 -13.24 -0.45
CA LYS A 180 17.28 -14.08 -1.66
C LYS A 180 18.56 -13.84 -2.45
N HIS A 181 19.01 -12.59 -2.54
CA HIS A 181 20.06 -12.15 -3.46
C HIS A 181 21.26 -11.53 -2.75
N GLY A 182 21.31 -11.56 -1.41
CA GLY A 182 22.38 -10.96 -0.61
C GLY A 182 23.79 -11.46 -0.93
N SER A 183 23.96 -12.66 -1.50
CA SER A 183 25.28 -13.14 -1.96
C SER A 183 25.83 -12.40 -3.19
N VAL A 184 25.00 -11.60 -3.85
CA VAL A 184 25.36 -10.81 -5.04
C VAL A 184 25.27 -9.30 -4.75
N ILE A 185 24.52 -8.88 -3.73
CA ILE A 185 24.32 -7.48 -3.37
C ILE A 185 25.40 -7.05 -2.38
N ASP A 186 26.18 -6.03 -2.74
CA ASP A 186 27.17 -5.40 -1.86
C ASP A 186 26.59 -4.17 -1.17
N TRP A 187 25.75 -3.40 -1.89
CA TRP A 187 25.21 -2.12 -1.43
C TRP A 187 23.69 -1.97 -1.65
N ALA A 188 23.04 -1.20 -0.80
CA ALA A 188 21.68 -0.72 -1.00
C ALA A 188 21.61 0.79 -0.83
N MET A 189 20.76 1.48 -1.59
CA MET A 189 20.51 2.92 -1.44
C MET A 189 19.08 3.19 -0.99
N ILE A 190 18.89 3.59 0.27
CA ILE A 190 17.55 3.77 0.86
C ILE A 190 17.30 5.22 1.26
N ILE A 191 16.02 5.63 1.27
CA ILE A 191 15.63 6.91 1.84
C ILE A 191 15.69 6.80 3.36
N LEU A 192 16.52 7.64 3.98
CA LEU A 192 16.68 7.71 5.43
C LEU A 192 17.18 9.11 5.79
N ASN A 193 16.60 9.72 6.83
CA ASN A 193 17.03 10.99 7.41
C ASN A 193 16.36 11.19 8.78
N PRO A 194 16.81 12.17 9.60
CA PRO A 194 16.27 12.38 10.94
C PRO A 194 14.78 12.71 11.04
N LEU A 195 14.14 13.20 9.96
CA LEU A 195 12.70 13.50 9.92
C LEU A 195 11.87 12.39 9.25
N GLU A 196 12.54 11.39 8.69
CA GLU A 196 11.95 10.26 7.98
C GLU A 196 12.68 8.94 8.30
N PRO A 197 12.84 8.57 9.60
CA PRO A 197 13.42 7.28 9.98
C PRO A 197 12.56 6.09 9.49
N TRP A 198 11.23 6.27 9.43
CA TRP A 198 10.30 5.30 8.89
C TRP A 198 9.97 5.60 7.42
N PRO A 199 9.85 4.57 6.55
CA PRO A 199 9.99 3.15 6.84
C PRO A 199 11.39 2.59 6.59
N GLY A 200 12.32 3.38 6.01
CA GLY A 200 13.63 2.91 5.59
C GLY A 200 14.44 2.23 6.70
N GLY A 201 14.36 2.73 7.94
CA GLY A 201 15.05 2.14 9.09
C GLY A 201 14.67 0.68 9.40
N LEU A 202 13.50 0.22 8.92
CA LEU A 202 13.02 -1.14 9.18
C LEU A 202 13.80 -2.23 8.42
N CYS A 203 14.55 -1.90 7.37
CA CYS A 203 15.35 -2.88 6.62
C CYS A 203 16.83 -2.94 7.04
N LEU A 204 17.29 -2.06 7.96
CA LEU A 204 18.71 -1.95 8.32
C LEU A 204 19.26 -3.22 8.98
N ASP A 205 18.51 -3.84 9.89
CA ASP A 205 18.94 -5.09 10.52
C ASP A 205 19.07 -6.24 9.50
N ALA A 206 18.24 -6.22 8.44
CA ALA A 206 18.35 -7.15 7.32
C ALA A 206 19.57 -6.89 6.45
N ALA A 207 19.94 -5.62 6.25
CA ALA A 207 21.19 -5.27 5.59
C ALA A 207 22.39 -5.80 6.38
N VAL A 208 22.45 -5.55 7.70
CA VAL A 208 23.51 -6.06 8.60
C VAL A 208 23.61 -7.58 8.54
N LYS A 209 22.48 -8.30 8.63
CA LYS A 209 22.47 -9.77 8.63
C LYS A 209 23.01 -10.38 7.33
N ASN A 210 22.84 -9.68 6.21
CA ASN A 210 23.27 -10.14 4.90
C ASN A 210 24.59 -9.51 4.43
N ASP A 211 25.30 -8.77 5.31
CA ASP A 211 26.56 -8.08 5.00
C ASP A 211 26.43 -7.04 3.86
N ILE A 212 25.27 -6.39 3.79
CA ILE A 212 24.96 -5.37 2.78
C ILE A 212 25.16 -3.99 3.40
N LYS A 213 25.95 -3.16 2.72
CA LYS A 213 26.20 -1.77 3.12
C LYS A 213 25.12 -0.84 2.58
N VAL A 214 24.93 0.30 3.23
CA VAL A 214 23.84 1.23 2.92
C VAL A 214 24.36 2.62 2.58
N ILE A 215 23.83 3.17 1.48
CA ILE A 215 23.90 4.57 1.12
C ILE A 215 22.57 5.23 1.53
N ALA A 216 22.60 6.17 2.47
CA ALA A 216 21.41 6.96 2.80
C ALA A 216 21.23 8.09 1.77
N ARG A 217 20.05 8.17 1.16
CA ARG A 217 19.66 9.23 0.22
C ARG A 217 18.50 10.06 0.75
N VAL A 218 18.32 11.26 0.19
CA VAL A 218 17.34 12.26 0.68
C VAL A 218 17.66 12.69 2.13
N VAL A 219 18.95 12.68 2.47
CA VAL A 219 19.50 13.12 3.76
C VAL A 219 19.12 14.57 4.06
N ASP A 220 18.97 15.39 3.02
CA ASP A 220 18.59 16.80 3.10
C ASP A 220 17.10 17.04 3.40
N TYR A 221 16.27 15.99 3.37
CA TYR A 221 14.81 16.04 3.52
C TYR A 221 14.16 17.13 2.65
N GLY A 222 14.51 17.17 1.36
CA GLY A 222 13.96 18.15 0.41
C GLY A 222 14.49 19.57 0.62
N GLY A 223 15.68 19.70 1.19
CA GLY A 223 16.37 20.96 1.48
C GLY A 223 16.14 21.52 2.88
N ILE A 224 15.37 20.86 3.76
CA ILE A 224 15.15 21.34 5.13
C ILE A 224 16.47 21.42 5.91
N PHE A 225 17.36 20.44 5.75
CA PHE A 225 18.64 20.42 6.46
C PHE A 225 19.71 21.35 5.85
N HIS A 226 19.45 21.98 4.69
CA HIS A 226 20.28 23.10 4.21
C HIS A 226 20.08 24.38 5.02
N ASP A 227 19.01 24.40 5.83
CA ASP A 227 18.64 25.47 6.73
C ASP A 227 18.36 26.82 6.04
N ASP A 228 17.79 26.77 4.84
CA ASP A 228 17.48 27.98 4.07
C ASP A 228 16.06 27.97 3.47
N LEU A 229 15.36 26.83 3.50
CA LEU A 229 13.93 26.69 3.27
C LEU A 229 13.14 27.07 4.54
N ARG A 230 12.13 27.94 4.40
CA ARG A 230 11.38 28.54 5.53
C ARG A 230 9.87 28.26 5.43
N PRO A 231 9.14 28.23 6.57
CA PRO A 231 7.68 28.15 6.56
C PRO A 231 7.04 29.23 5.69
N GLY A 232 5.99 28.86 4.94
CA GLY A 232 5.32 29.76 4.00
C GLY A 232 6.03 29.97 2.65
N THR A 233 7.20 29.38 2.41
CA THR A 233 7.83 29.37 1.09
C THR A 233 6.92 28.67 0.07
N ARG A 234 6.65 29.34 -1.06
CA ARG A 234 5.89 28.77 -2.17
C ARG A 234 6.83 28.15 -3.18
N LEU A 235 6.70 26.83 -3.37
CA LEU A 235 7.47 26.10 -4.37
C LEU A 235 6.81 26.23 -5.75
N PRO A 236 7.58 26.39 -6.84
CA PRO A 236 7.05 26.34 -8.19
C PRO A 236 6.31 25.02 -8.46
N ARG A 237 5.30 25.03 -9.35
CA ARG A 237 4.59 23.80 -9.73
C ARG A 237 5.49 22.77 -10.41
N SER A 238 6.56 23.22 -11.06
CA SER A 238 7.56 22.36 -11.69
C SER A 238 8.56 21.77 -10.70
N ASP A 239 8.58 22.25 -9.45
CA ASP A 239 9.51 21.74 -8.44
C ASP A 239 9.08 20.34 -7.99
N HIS A 240 9.98 19.37 -8.02
CA HIS A 240 9.69 17.99 -7.64
C HIS A 240 9.18 17.86 -6.19
N ARG A 241 9.52 18.80 -5.31
CA ARG A 241 9.04 18.82 -3.92
C ARG A 241 7.55 19.18 -3.82
N ALA A 242 6.92 19.62 -4.91
CA ALA A 242 5.47 19.83 -4.97
C ALA A 242 4.66 18.53 -4.81
N PHE A 243 5.29 17.35 -5.00
CA PHE A 243 4.67 16.05 -4.72
C PHE A 243 4.61 15.70 -3.22
N ARG A 244 5.27 16.47 -2.35
CA ARG A 244 5.21 16.25 -0.90
C ARG A 244 3.86 16.73 -0.33
N PRO A 245 3.36 16.14 0.78
CA PRO A 245 2.11 16.55 1.40
C PRO A 245 2.09 18.03 1.78
N ALA A 246 0.93 18.68 1.68
CA ALA A 246 0.80 20.07 2.13
C ALA A 246 1.18 20.21 3.62
N GLY A 247 1.90 21.28 3.98
CA GLY A 247 2.33 21.53 5.36
C GLY A 247 3.63 20.81 5.77
N TRP A 248 4.29 20.06 4.87
CA TRP A 248 5.49 19.30 5.21
C TRP A 248 6.67 20.17 5.68
N ILE A 249 6.76 21.41 5.18
CA ILE A 249 7.79 22.37 5.59
C ILE A 249 7.52 22.81 7.03
N GLU A 250 6.29 23.23 7.31
CA GLU A 250 5.86 23.67 8.65
C GLU A 250 6.08 22.56 9.68
N ALA A 251 5.61 21.34 9.39
CA ALA A 251 5.75 20.18 10.28
C ALA A 251 7.23 19.81 10.54
N ALA A 252 8.10 19.97 9.54
CA ALA A 252 9.54 19.77 9.72
C ALA A 252 10.15 20.80 10.67
N HIS A 253 9.79 22.08 10.50
CA HIS A 253 10.31 23.18 11.32
C HIS A 253 9.89 23.06 12.80
N GLU A 254 8.74 22.48 13.11
CA GLU A 254 8.32 22.17 14.50
C GLU A 254 9.29 21.24 15.23
N LYS A 255 10.06 20.42 14.49
CA LYS A 255 10.99 19.43 15.03
C LYS A 255 12.46 19.86 14.99
N LEU A 256 12.80 21.00 14.35
CA LEU A 256 14.19 21.40 14.14
C LEU A 256 14.90 21.93 15.40
N ASP A 257 14.19 22.56 16.33
CA ASP A 257 14.81 23.18 17.51
C ASP A 257 15.59 22.17 18.39
N PRO A 258 15.06 20.98 18.71
CA PRO A 258 15.84 19.92 19.35
C PRO A 258 17.07 19.49 18.54
N PHE A 259 16.94 19.36 17.22
CA PHE A 259 18.04 18.94 16.35
C PHE A 259 19.17 19.97 16.32
N ARG A 260 18.83 21.27 16.26
CA ARG A 260 19.81 22.37 16.33
C ARG A 260 20.64 22.33 17.60
N LYS A 261 20.01 22.08 18.75
CA LYS A 261 20.75 22.02 20.02
C LYS A 261 21.81 20.94 20.03
N ILE A 262 21.52 19.79 19.42
CA ILE A 262 22.49 18.69 19.27
C ILE A 262 23.54 19.06 18.22
N ALA A 263 23.13 19.61 17.08
CA ALA A 263 24.07 20.05 16.04
C ALA A 263 25.08 21.09 16.58
N ASP A 264 24.60 22.09 17.32
CA ASP A 264 25.41 23.16 17.91
C ASP A 264 26.43 22.62 18.94
N SER A 265 26.10 21.56 19.70
CA SER A 265 27.04 20.98 20.67
C SER A 265 28.21 20.24 20.01
N HIS A 266 28.07 19.89 18.73
CA HIS A 266 29.09 19.21 17.92
C HIS A 266 29.67 20.11 16.82
N ASP A 267 29.34 21.41 16.81
CA ASP A 267 29.74 22.36 15.74
C ASP A 267 29.38 21.84 14.33
N LEU A 268 28.16 21.33 14.18
CA LEU A 268 27.64 20.80 12.92
C LEU A 268 26.68 21.79 12.27
N SER A 269 26.76 21.93 10.95
CA SER A 269 25.61 22.42 10.18
C SER A 269 24.44 21.43 10.29
N LEU A 270 23.20 21.86 10.02
CA LEU A 270 22.06 20.94 10.00
C LEU A 270 22.22 19.83 8.96
N LEU A 271 22.91 20.09 7.85
CA LEU A 271 23.24 19.08 6.84
C LEU A 271 24.23 18.05 7.40
N GLN A 272 25.30 18.52 8.05
CA GLN A 272 26.29 17.63 8.68
C GLN A 272 25.68 16.81 9.81
N PHE A 273 24.78 17.41 10.60
CA PHE A 273 24.00 16.72 11.63
C PHE A 273 23.15 15.60 11.04
N ALA A 274 22.41 15.86 9.95
CA ALA A 274 21.61 14.83 9.29
C ALA A 274 22.49 13.69 8.76
N CYS A 275 23.61 14.04 8.10
CA CYS A 275 24.59 13.07 7.62
C CYS A 275 25.15 12.20 8.76
N LYS A 276 25.53 12.80 9.89
CA LYS A 276 26.07 12.08 11.06
C LYS A 276 25.03 11.20 11.74
N TRP A 277 23.78 11.62 11.77
CA TRP A 277 22.70 10.76 12.27
C TRP A 277 22.48 9.54 11.37
N ASP A 278 22.48 9.72 10.04
CA ASP A 278 22.34 8.63 9.08
C ASP A 278 23.53 7.65 9.16
N LEU A 279 24.77 8.17 9.18
CA LEU A 279 25.99 7.35 9.34
C LEU A 279 26.07 6.63 10.69
N GLY A 280 25.34 7.11 11.70
CA GLY A 280 25.20 6.43 12.99
C GLY A 280 24.22 5.25 12.97
N GLN A 281 23.48 5.03 11.88
CA GLN A 281 22.54 3.92 11.76
C GLN A 281 23.24 2.63 11.30
N PRO A 282 22.74 1.44 11.70
CA PRO A 282 23.33 0.18 11.28
C PRO A 282 23.43 0.04 9.76
N ALA A 283 24.53 -0.54 9.29
CA ALA A 283 24.88 -0.75 7.87
C ALA A 283 25.09 0.52 7.03
N VAL A 284 24.81 1.73 7.52
CA VAL A 284 25.02 2.96 6.72
C VAL A 284 26.49 3.35 6.70
N GLU A 285 27.09 3.35 5.51
CA GLU A 285 28.51 3.69 5.32
C GLU A 285 28.72 4.91 4.40
N SER A 286 27.67 5.38 3.72
CA SER A 286 27.72 6.54 2.82
C SER A 286 26.43 7.35 2.88
N VAL A 287 26.54 8.66 2.66
CA VAL A 287 25.40 9.59 2.54
C VAL A 287 25.42 10.33 1.21
N VAL A 288 24.25 10.55 0.63
CA VAL A 288 24.07 11.31 -0.61
C VAL A 288 22.88 12.28 -0.48
N PRO A 289 23.08 13.48 0.08
CA PRO A 289 22.06 14.52 0.09
C PRO A 289 21.83 15.07 -1.31
N THR A 290 20.62 15.60 -1.55
CA THR A 290 20.36 16.44 -2.73
C THR A 290 20.89 17.84 -2.49
N LEU A 291 21.88 18.26 -3.28
CA LEU A 291 22.39 19.62 -3.20
C LEU A 291 21.60 20.52 -4.16
N LEU A 292 20.96 21.56 -3.63
CA LEU A 292 20.02 22.39 -4.38
C LEU A 292 20.12 23.85 -3.95
N GLN A 293 19.76 24.77 -4.84
CA GLN A 293 19.69 26.18 -4.51
C GLN A 293 18.23 26.65 -4.54
N GLU A 294 17.74 27.27 -3.46
CA GLU A 294 16.39 27.80 -3.47
C GLU A 294 16.23 28.96 -4.48
N PRO A 295 15.07 29.10 -5.16
CA PRO A 295 14.83 30.13 -6.17
C PRO A 295 14.54 31.50 -5.55
N ARG A 296 15.41 31.97 -4.65
CA ARG A 296 15.34 33.27 -3.98
C ARG A 296 16.70 33.95 -3.89
N ALA A 297 16.69 35.28 -3.73
CA ALA A 297 17.91 36.03 -3.46
C ALA A 297 18.57 35.55 -2.14
N ASN A 298 19.90 35.48 -2.15
CA ASN A 298 20.72 35.03 -1.00
C ASN A 298 20.33 33.64 -0.46
N ALA A 299 19.87 32.73 -1.33
CA ALA A 299 19.80 31.31 -1.00
C ALA A 299 21.21 30.75 -0.77
N LYS A 300 21.32 29.71 0.05
CA LYS A 300 22.60 29.04 0.27
C LYS A 300 23.08 28.45 -1.05
N SER A 301 24.33 28.68 -1.40
CA SER A 301 24.87 28.19 -2.68
C SER A 301 25.20 26.70 -2.59
N ILE A 302 25.21 26.01 -3.73
CA ILE A 302 25.55 24.58 -3.76
C ILE A 302 27.02 24.39 -3.37
N GLU A 303 27.90 25.32 -3.71
CA GLU A 303 29.32 25.33 -3.31
C GLU A 303 29.46 25.32 -1.78
N GLN A 304 28.65 26.11 -1.05
CA GLN A 304 28.64 26.09 0.41
C GLN A 304 28.16 24.75 0.97
N GLN A 305 27.17 24.13 0.32
CA GLN A 305 26.69 22.80 0.72
C GLN A 305 27.72 21.71 0.44
N ILE A 306 28.47 21.80 -0.67
CA ILE A 306 29.60 20.94 -0.99
C ILE A 306 30.68 21.06 0.08
N ASP A 307 31.03 22.29 0.48
CA ASP A 307 32.02 22.54 1.53
C ASP A 307 31.62 21.89 2.87
N GLU A 308 30.34 21.96 3.24
CA GLU A 308 29.81 21.28 4.43
C GLU A 308 29.85 19.76 4.31
N LEU A 309 29.41 19.22 3.17
CA LEU A 309 29.35 17.79 2.89
C LEU A 309 30.74 17.14 2.88
N ALA A 310 31.73 17.82 2.28
CA ALA A 310 33.10 17.34 2.19
C ALA A 310 33.75 17.12 3.57
N LEU A 311 33.34 17.90 4.58
CA LEU A 311 33.88 17.84 5.93
C LEU A 311 33.15 16.84 6.85
N VAL A 312 32.09 16.16 6.38
CA VAL A 312 31.32 15.21 7.21
C VAL A 312 32.20 14.12 7.83
N GLY A 313 33.16 13.60 7.07
CA GLY A 313 34.09 12.56 7.56
C GLY A 313 35.05 13.05 8.65
N GLU A 314 35.27 14.35 8.78
CA GLU A 314 36.17 14.96 9.77
C GLU A 314 35.46 15.37 11.06
N LYS A 315 34.12 15.38 11.07
CA LYS A 315 33.33 15.76 12.23
C LYS A 315 33.17 14.61 13.23
N ASP A 316 32.93 14.93 14.49
CA ASP A 316 32.66 13.94 15.54
C ASP A 316 31.31 13.25 15.31
N ASP A 317 31.20 12.00 15.78
CA ASP A 317 29.97 11.22 15.70
C ASP A 317 29.01 11.56 16.85
N LEU A 318 27.71 11.40 16.58
CA LEU A 318 26.68 11.52 17.60
C LEU A 318 26.75 10.34 18.57
N THR A 319 26.46 10.58 19.84
CA THR A 319 26.35 9.53 20.85
C THR A 319 25.09 8.68 20.64
N GLY A 320 25.07 7.44 21.12
CA GLY A 320 23.89 6.58 21.03
C GLY A 320 22.62 7.20 21.64
N ALA A 321 22.76 7.94 22.74
CA ALA A 321 21.65 8.65 23.36
C ALA A 321 21.09 9.78 22.48
N GLU A 322 21.96 10.49 21.74
CA GLU A 322 21.54 11.51 20.77
C GLU A 322 20.87 10.87 19.56
N LEU A 323 21.39 9.75 19.03
CA LEU A 323 20.76 9.01 17.93
C LEU A 323 19.33 8.58 18.28
N ASP A 324 19.12 8.06 19.50
CA ASP A 324 17.81 7.64 20.02
C ASP A 324 16.86 8.82 20.21
N GLU A 325 17.35 9.94 20.76
CA GLU A 325 16.55 11.15 20.94
C GLU A 325 16.11 11.73 19.59
N VAL A 326 17.01 11.75 18.61
CA VAL A 326 16.71 12.22 17.26
C VAL A 326 15.66 11.31 16.61
N ARG A 327 15.78 9.99 16.74
CA ARG A 327 14.76 9.04 16.26
C ARG A 327 13.39 9.29 16.91
N ARG A 328 13.37 9.56 18.22
CA ARG A 328 12.13 9.83 18.97
C ARG A 328 11.46 11.14 18.55
N VAL A 329 12.21 12.21 18.34
CA VAL A 329 11.68 13.50 17.87
C VAL A 329 11.29 13.42 16.39
N GLY A 330 12.10 12.72 15.61
CA GLY A 330 11.96 12.49 14.18
C GLY A 330 10.78 11.61 13.78
N ASP A 331 10.28 10.77 14.70
CA ASP A 331 9.27 9.74 14.43
C ASP A 331 8.15 10.22 13.50
N ASN A 332 8.02 9.49 12.39
CA ASN A 332 7.09 9.72 11.30
C ASN A 332 6.33 8.43 10.94
N ALA A 333 6.26 7.46 11.85
CA ALA A 333 5.55 6.22 11.61
C ALA A 333 4.11 6.48 11.13
N ASN A 334 3.70 5.79 10.06
CA ASN A 334 2.34 5.84 9.51
C ASN A 334 1.90 7.26 9.08
N CYS A 335 2.84 8.13 8.66
CA CYS A 335 2.52 9.51 8.25
C CYS A 335 2.16 9.67 6.75
N MET A 336 2.37 8.64 5.93
CA MET A 336 2.10 8.67 4.49
C MET A 336 1.76 7.29 3.94
N SER A 337 0.98 7.24 2.85
CA SER A 337 0.81 5.99 2.08
C SER A 337 2.15 5.52 1.54
N LEU A 338 2.40 4.23 1.70
CA LEU A 338 3.60 3.57 1.21
C LEU A 338 3.41 3.03 -0.21
N LYS A 339 4.48 3.06 -1.00
CA LYS A 339 4.62 2.32 -2.27
C LYS A 339 5.04 0.87 -2.01
N GLY A 340 5.09 0.05 -3.06
CA GLY A 340 5.42 -1.38 -2.97
C GLY A 340 4.25 -2.22 -2.47
N ALA A 341 4.57 -3.32 -1.78
CA ALA A 341 3.57 -4.23 -1.24
C ALA A 341 2.74 -3.57 -0.12
N SER A 342 1.42 -3.55 -0.28
CA SER A 342 0.52 -2.94 0.70
C SER A 342 -0.67 -3.82 1.05
N THR A 343 -1.08 -3.79 2.32
CA THR A 343 -2.35 -4.41 2.74
C THR A 343 -3.56 -3.53 2.42
N GLN A 344 -3.34 -2.27 2.03
CA GLN A 344 -4.37 -1.31 1.62
C GLN A 344 -4.60 -1.31 0.10
N TYR A 345 -3.70 -1.90 -0.69
CA TYR A 345 -3.84 -2.04 -2.14
C TYR A 345 -4.43 -3.40 -2.50
N LEU A 346 -5.51 -3.40 -3.26
CA LEU A 346 -6.27 -4.60 -3.66
C LEU A 346 -6.38 -4.76 -5.18
N GLY A 347 -5.71 -3.89 -5.95
CA GLY A 347 -5.72 -3.94 -7.41
C GLY A 347 -4.66 -4.90 -7.98
N ASP A 348 -4.65 -5.01 -9.30
CA ASP A 348 -3.58 -5.72 -10.02
C ASP A 348 -2.24 -5.01 -9.84
N PRO A 349 -1.10 -5.73 -9.75
CA PRO A 349 0.22 -5.12 -9.64
C PRO A 349 0.49 -4.05 -10.71
N ILE A 350 0.99 -2.90 -10.27
CA ILE A 350 1.52 -1.82 -11.11
C ILE A 350 2.93 -1.46 -10.63
N GLY A 351 3.70 -0.75 -11.46
CA GLY A 351 5.15 -0.59 -11.24
C GLY A 351 5.62 -0.12 -9.86
N ASP A 352 4.81 0.60 -9.08
CA ASP A 352 5.16 1.06 -7.73
C ASP A 352 4.15 0.64 -6.64
N GLN A 353 3.21 -0.26 -6.95
CA GLN A 353 2.17 -0.68 -6.01
C GLN A 353 1.63 -2.07 -6.33
N TRP A 354 1.60 -2.97 -5.35
CA TRP A 354 1.07 -4.33 -5.50
C TRP A 354 0.45 -4.83 -4.19
N PRO A 355 -0.46 -5.84 -4.25
CA PRO A 355 -1.06 -6.39 -3.05
C PRO A 355 -0.03 -7.12 -2.20
N MET A 356 -0.19 -7.03 -0.87
CA MET A 356 0.60 -7.81 0.07
C MET A 356 0.43 -9.31 -0.18
N THR A 357 1.54 -10.04 -0.38
CA THR A 357 1.54 -11.49 -0.58
C THR A 357 1.79 -12.26 0.73
N ASP A 358 1.53 -13.56 0.74
CA ASP A 358 1.81 -14.40 1.90
C ASP A 358 3.32 -14.53 2.15
N GLU A 359 4.13 -14.57 1.10
CA GLU A 359 5.60 -14.60 1.19
C GLU A 359 6.13 -13.36 1.92
N LEU A 360 5.67 -12.17 1.55
CA LEU A 360 6.07 -10.92 2.21
C LEU A 360 5.53 -10.83 3.64
N ARG A 361 4.36 -11.43 3.94
CA ARG A 361 3.90 -11.56 5.33
C ARG A 361 4.82 -12.46 6.15
N GLU A 362 5.34 -13.54 5.58
CA GLU A 362 6.35 -14.38 6.25
C GLU A 362 7.67 -13.65 6.46
N VAL A 363 8.09 -12.81 5.49
CA VAL A 363 9.23 -11.90 5.67
C VAL A 363 8.97 -10.98 6.87
N GLY A 364 7.81 -10.33 6.91
CA GLY A 364 7.41 -9.47 8.03
C GLY A 364 7.47 -10.20 9.38
N LYS A 365 6.96 -11.44 9.45
CA LYS A 365 7.05 -12.27 10.66
C LYS A 365 8.50 -12.55 11.08
N ARG A 366 9.41 -12.86 10.15
CA ARG A 366 10.84 -13.10 10.47
C ARG A 366 11.50 -11.88 11.09
N TRP A 367 11.10 -10.69 10.67
CA TRP A 367 11.68 -9.41 11.07
C TRP A 367 10.87 -8.63 12.10
N GLY A 368 9.80 -9.21 12.65
CA GLY A 368 8.95 -8.56 13.65
C GLY A 368 8.11 -7.40 13.12
N ILE A 369 7.98 -7.29 11.79
CA ILE A 369 7.20 -6.26 11.10
C ILE A 369 5.80 -6.83 10.83
N VAL A 370 4.79 -6.20 11.42
CA VAL A 370 3.38 -6.53 11.19
C VAL A 370 2.85 -5.54 10.16
N PRO A 371 2.61 -5.95 8.89
CA PRO A 371 2.28 -5.00 7.83
C PRO A 371 1.07 -4.12 8.15
N ASP A 372 0.03 -4.70 8.76
CA ASP A 372 -1.21 -4.01 9.14
C ASP A 372 -1.08 -3.07 10.36
N ARG A 373 0.12 -2.96 10.96
CA ARG A 373 0.46 -2.05 12.06
C ARG A 373 1.57 -1.08 11.67
N ASP A 374 2.61 -1.60 11.03
CA ASP A 374 3.88 -0.91 10.82
C ASP A 374 4.03 -0.33 9.42
N LEU A 375 3.21 -0.78 8.45
CA LEU A 375 3.33 -0.39 7.03
C LEU A 375 1.98 0.12 6.50
N ILE A 376 1.22 0.82 7.33
CA ILE A 376 -0.10 1.37 6.96
C ILE A 376 -0.13 2.88 7.05
N TYR A 377 -0.98 3.50 6.22
CA TYR A 377 -1.37 4.88 6.40
C TYR A 377 -2.85 4.95 6.83
N PRO A 378 -3.16 5.26 8.10
CA PRO A 378 -4.54 5.35 8.57
C PRO A 378 -5.36 6.43 7.86
N GLY A 379 -4.69 7.46 7.33
CA GLY A 379 -5.31 8.55 6.58
C GLY A 379 -5.62 8.23 5.12
N ASP A 380 -5.37 7.00 4.64
CA ASP A 380 -5.75 6.62 3.28
C ASP A 380 -7.28 6.52 3.19
N ILE A 381 -7.88 7.49 2.49
CA ILE A 381 -9.33 7.66 2.34
C ILE A 381 -9.98 6.45 1.63
N ARG A 382 -9.19 5.54 1.07
CA ARG A 382 -9.65 4.40 0.26
C ARG A 382 -9.53 3.03 0.93
N ASP A 383 -9.28 2.95 2.23
CA ASP A 383 -9.29 1.65 2.94
C ASP A 383 -10.73 1.08 3.02
N ILE A 384 -11.11 0.30 2.00
CA ILE A 384 -12.42 -0.36 1.86
C ILE A 384 -12.51 -1.72 2.55
N ARG A 385 -11.51 -2.10 3.35
CA ARG A 385 -11.51 -3.36 4.09
C ARG A 385 -12.51 -3.28 5.24
N GLU A 386 -13.14 -4.41 5.54
CA GLU A 386 -13.94 -4.55 6.75
C GLU A 386 -13.00 -4.57 7.95
N LYS A 387 -13.39 -3.94 9.06
CA LYS A 387 -12.55 -3.81 10.27
C LYS A 387 -13.21 -4.54 11.44
N GLY A 388 -12.42 -5.16 12.30
CA GLY A 388 -12.88 -5.80 13.53
C GLY A 388 -12.24 -5.17 14.77
N ALA A 389 -12.69 -5.57 15.95
CA ALA A 389 -12.03 -5.16 17.19
C ALA A 389 -10.59 -5.71 17.22
N PRO A 390 -9.59 -4.98 17.74
CA PRO A 390 -8.23 -5.51 17.82
C PRO A 390 -8.15 -6.81 18.63
N ARG A 391 -7.35 -7.78 18.17
CA ARG A 391 -7.08 -9.04 18.87
C ARG A 391 -5.65 -9.06 19.35
N HIS A 392 -5.44 -9.14 20.67
CA HIS A 392 -4.11 -9.04 21.29
C HIS A 392 -3.32 -7.78 20.84
N GLY A 393 -4.02 -6.66 20.67
CA GLY A 393 -3.43 -5.40 20.21
C GLY A 393 -3.22 -5.30 18.68
N VAL A 394 -3.49 -6.37 17.92
CA VAL A 394 -3.38 -6.37 16.47
C VAL A 394 -4.72 -6.00 15.83
N PRO A 395 -4.79 -4.96 14.99
CA PRO A 395 -6.01 -4.64 14.23
C PRO A 395 -6.47 -5.83 13.38
N GLN A 396 -7.79 -6.04 13.30
CA GLN A 396 -8.37 -7.03 12.38
C GLN A 396 -8.90 -6.30 11.15
N THR A 397 -8.49 -6.75 9.96
CA THR A 397 -9.04 -6.29 8.68
C THR A 397 -9.33 -7.47 7.75
N SER A 398 -10.37 -7.39 6.93
CA SER A 398 -10.70 -8.44 5.96
C SER A 398 -11.14 -7.85 4.63
N THR A 399 -10.70 -8.48 3.54
CA THR A 399 -11.15 -8.24 2.18
C THR A 399 -12.21 -9.25 1.74
N ARG A 400 -12.58 -10.18 2.62
CA ARG A 400 -13.56 -11.22 2.32
C ARG A 400 -14.93 -10.79 2.81
N ARG A 401 -15.97 -11.21 2.09
CA ARG A 401 -17.37 -10.96 2.42
C ARG A 401 -18.24 -11.93 1.65
N LEU A 402 -19.45 -12.15 2.14
CA LEU A 402 -20.48 -12.85 1.39
C LEU A 402 -21.37 -11.87 0.67
N TYR A 403 -21.74 -12.22 -0.55
CA TYR A 403 -22.85 -11.69 -1.32
C TYR A 403 -24.00 -12.68 -1.18
N ILE A 404 -25.13 -12.20 -0.67
CA ILE A 404 -26.34 -12.99 -0.45
C ILE A 404 -27.47 -12.38 -1.27
N GLN A 405 -28.13 -13.24 -2.06
CA GLN A 405 -29.23 -12.85 -2.93
C GLN A 405 -30.45 -13.74 -2.70
N LEU A 406 -31.60 -13.15 -2.41
CA LEU A 406 -32.90 -13.79 -2.37
C LEU A 406 -33.63 -13.49 -3.68
N LEU A 407 -33.98 -14.52 -4.45
CA LEU A 407 -34.83 -14.43 -5.65
C LEU A 407 -36.16 -15.12 -5.37
N ALA A 408 -37.26 -14.38 -5.50
CA ALA A 408 -38.60 -14.92 -5.32
C ALA A 408 -39.25 -15.27 -6.66
N PHE A 409 -40.08 -16.32 -6.64
CA PHE A 409 -40.81 -16.85 -7.78
C PHE A 409 -42.26 -17.17 -7.39
N GLY A 410 -43.14 -17.21 -8.36
CA GLY A 410 -44.52 -17.71 -8.28
C GLY A 410 -44.74 -18.88 -9.23
N ASP A 411 -45.99 -19.36 -9.29
CA ASP A 411 -46.42 -20.47 -10.16
C ASP A 411 -45.70 -21.82 -9.90
N CYS A 412 -45.06 -21.98 -8.75
CA CYS A 412 -44.44 -23.24 -8.36
C CYS A 412 -45.48 -24.26 -7.90
N ARG A 413 -45.67 -25.33 -8.68
CA ARG A 413 -46.59 -26.43 -8.35
C ARG A 413 -45.91 -27.66 -7.75
N ASP A 414 -44.60 -27.79 -7.92
CA ASP A 414 -43.79 -28.91 -7.40
C ASP A 414 -42.53 -28.37 -6.74
N THR A 415 -42.65 -28.00 -5.46
CA THR A 415 -41.52 -27.55 -4.64
C THR A 415 -40.46 -28.63 -4.43
N ALA A 416 -40.85 -29.91 -4.48
CA ALA A 416 -39.93 -31.03 -4.33
C ALA A 416 -39.02 -31.19 -5.56
N ALA A 417 -39.47 -30.83 -6.76
CA ALA A 417 -38.62 -30.78 -7.95
C ALA A 417 -37.51 -29.74 -7.82
N LEU A 418 -37.81 -28.55 -7.29
CA LEU A 418 -36.81 -27.52 -7.02
C LEU A 418 -35.79 -27.99 -5.97
N ALA A 419 -36.26 -28.59 -4.87
CA ALA A 419 -35.38 -29.13 -3.83
C ALA A 419 -34.43 -30.22 -4.38
N ARG A 420 -34.93 -31.16 -5.19
CA ARG A 420 -34.10 -32.19 -5.85
C ARG A 420 -33.08 -31.60 -6.83
N ALA A 421 -33.43 -30.51 -7.51
CA ALA A 421 -32.49 -29.81 -8.40
C ALA A 421 -31.35 -29.17 -7.59
N LEU A 422 -31.68 -28.54 -6.45
CA LEU A 422 -30.71 -27.93 -5.55
C LEU A 422 -29.81 -28.95 -4.85
N GLU A 423 -30.37 -30.11 -4.46
CA GLU A 423 -29.60 -31.22 -3.86
C GLU A 423 -28.50 -31.75 -4.80
N LYS A 424 -28.70 -31.63 -6.12
CA LYS A 424 -27.71 -32.00 -7.15
C LYS A 424 -26.78 -30.86 -7.55
N SER A 425 -26.94 -29.68 -6.97
CA SER A 425 -26.15 -28.49 -7.27
C SER A 425 -25.06 -28.27 -6.24
N ASP A 426 -23.99 -27.58 -6.62
CA ASP A 426 -22.93 -27.15 -5.68
C ASP A 426 -23.23 -25.80 -5.01
N LEU A 427 -24.47 -25.31 -5.13
CA LEU A 427 -24.87 -24.01 -4.59
C LEU A 427 -25.01 -24.06 -3.06
N GLU A 428 -24.44 -23.05 -2.40
CA GLU A 428 -24.79 -22.74 -1.01
C GLU A 428 -26.07 -21.92 -1.01
N ALA A 429 -27.18 -22.58 -0.71
CA ALA A 429 -28.50 -21.98 -0.87
C ALA A 429 -29.53 -22.49 0.14
N VAL A 430 -30.64 -21.74 0.22
CA VAL A 430 -31.87 -22.12 0.93
C VAL A 430 -33.04 -21.93 -0.02
N LEU A 431 -33.93 -22.91 -0.07
CA LEU A 431 -35.21 -22.81 -0.75
C LEU A 431 -36.32 -22.66 0.28
N TYR A 432 -37.06 -21.57 0.19
CA TYR A 432 -38.21 -21.28 1.05
C TYR A 432 -39.52 -21.46 0.28
N ALA A 433 -40.54 -22.00 0.93
CA ALA A 433 -41.94 -21.85 0.51
C ALA A 433 -42.50 -20.54 1.08
N ASP A 434 -43.19 -19.76 0.25
CA ASP A 434 -43.75 -18.45 0.62
C ASP A 434 -45.05 -18.62 1.42
N VAL A 435 -45.14 -17.99 2.59
CA VAL A 435 -46.37 -18.01 3.41
C VAL A 435 -47.50 -17.19 2.77
N ASN A 436 -47.15 -16.17 1.98
CA ASN A 436 -48.11 -15.23 1.41
C ASN A 436 -48.54 -15.59 -0.02
N ASP A 437 -47.95 -16.62 -0.62
CA ASP A 437 -48.34 -17.14 -1.92
C ASP A 437 -48.28 -18.69 -1.91
N PRO A 438 -49.42 -19.39 -2.06
CA PRO A 438 -49.45 -20.85 -2.05
C PRO A 438 -48.65 -21.52 -3.19
N PHE A 439 -48.28 -20.77 -4.24
CA PHE A 439 -47.39 -21.22 -5.32
C PHE A 439 -46.07 -20.44 -5.33
N GLY A 440 -45.78 -19.69 -4.26
CA GLY A 440 -44.59 -18.88 -4.12
C GLY A 440 -43.43 -19.65 -3.50
N VAL A 441 -42.24 -19.38 -4.01
CA VAL A 441 -40.98 -19.87 -3.43
C VAL A 441 -39.93 -18.77 -3.50
N ALA A 442 -38.89 -18.87 -2.68
CA ALA A 442 -37.69 -18.05 -2.85
C ALA A 442 -36.41 -18.85 -2.70
N LEU A 443 -35.45 -18.57 -3.57
CA LEU A 443 -34.10 -19.11 -3.53
C LEU A 443 -33.16 -18.06 -2.92
N LEU A 444 -32.62 -18.34 -1.74
CA LEU A 444 -31.51 -17.60 -1.15
C LEU A 444 -30.19 -18.24 -1.60
N SER A 445 -29.33 -17.49 -2.26
CA SER A 445 -27.98 -17.93 -2.65
C SER A 445 -26.91 -17.18 -1.87
N ILE A 446 -25.84 -17.88 -1.48
CA ILE A 446 -24.71 -17.35 -0.71
C ILE A 446 -23.42 -17.57 -1.50
N ALA A 447 -22.64 -16.52 -1.72
CA ALA A 447 -21.37 -16.60 -2.46
C ALA A 447 -20.32 -15.63 -1.92
N GLU A 448 -19.03 -15.99 -1.92
CA GLU A 448 -17.95 -15.03 -1.65
C GLU A 448 -17.59 -14.18 -2.88
N SER A 449 -17.74 -14.75 -4.08
CA SER A 449 -17.56 -14.02 -5.33
C SER A 449 -18.90 -13.55 -5.90
N PRO A 450 -19.05 -12.26 -6.23
CA PRO A 450 -20.28 -11.75 -6.86
C PRO A 450 -20.48 -12.34 -8.27
N SER A 451 -19.41 -12.77 -8.96
CA SER A 451 -19.52 -13.42 -10.27
C SER A 451 -20.24 -14.78 -10.21
N THR A 452 -20.30 -15.42 -9.05
CA THR A 452 -21.09 -16.64 -8.84
C THR A 452 -22.59 -16.38 -9.02
N LEU A 453 -23.07 -15.19 -8.65
CA LEU A 453 -24.48 -14.80 -8.81
C LEU A 453 -24.84 -14.64 -10.29
N THR A 454 -23.99 -13.96 -11.06
CA THR A 454 -24.22 -13.72 -12.50
C THR A 454 -23.82 -14.88 -13.41
N GLY A 455 -23.00 -15.81 -12.91
CA GLY A 455 -22.58 -17.04 -13.59
C GLY A 455 -23.36 -18.26 -13.11
N THR A 456 -22.85 -18.96 -12.10
CA THR A 456 -23.38 -20.25 -11.63
C THR A 456 -24.85 -20.20 -11.23
N VAL A 457 -25.26 -19.25 -10.38
CA VAL A 457 -26.65 -19.12 -9.92
C VAL A 457 -27.56 -18.77 -11.10
N ARG A 458 -27.18 -17.79 -11.92
CA ARG A 458 -27.93 -17.40 -13.12
C ARG A 458 -28.16 -18.58 -14.07
N ASN A 459 -27.12 -19.37 -14.36
CA ASN A 459 -27.23 -20.51 -15.25
C ASN A 459 -28.12 -21.62 -14.66
N PHE A 460 -28.05 -21.82 -13.35
CA PHE A 460 -28.90 -22.76 -12.63
C PHE A 460 -30.38 -22.37 -12.73
N ILE A 461 -30.72 -21.11 -12.44
CA ILE A 461 -32.12 -20.64 -12.50
C ILE A 461 -32.65 -20.50 -13.92
N ALA A 462 -31.76 -20.35 -14.91
CA ALA A 462 -32.12 -20.32 -16.33
C ALA A 462 -32.48 -21.71 -16.89
N SER A 463 -32.40 -22.75 -16.08
CA SER A 463 -32.74 -24.12 -16.43
C SER A 463 -33.98 -24.61 -15.66
N SER A 464 -34.69 -25.59 -16.23
CA SER A 464 -35.83 -26.24 -15.55
C SER A 464 -35.32 -26.96 -14.28
N PRO A 465 -36.06 -26.91 -13.15
CA PRO A 465 -37.44 -26.43 -13.02
C PRO A 465 -37.61 -24.93 -12.69
N PHE A 466 -36.53 -24.16 -12.51
CA PHE A 466 -36.62 -22.73 -12.16
C PHE A 466 -37.02 -21.85 -13.34
N SER A 467 -36.57 -22.18 -14.56
CA SER A 467 -36.93 -21.44 -15.78
C SER A 467 -38.43 -21.45 -16.09
N ASP A 468 -39.15 -22.41 -15.51
CA ASP A 468 -40.58 -22.62 -15.73
C ASP A 468 -41.46 -21.79 -14.77
N LEU A 469 -40.83 -21.08 -13.81
CA LEU A 469 -41.50 -20.27 -12.80
C LEU A 469 -41.56 -18.79 -13.20
N THR A 470 -42.55 -18.08 -12.65
CA THR A 470 -42.66 -16.63 -12.84
C THR A 470 -41.84 -15.89 -11.79
N GLN A 471 -40.81 -15.14 -12.20
CA GLN A 471 -40.02 -14.33 -11.25
C GLN A 471 -40.87 -13.23 -10.61
N LYS A 472 -40.60 -12.90 -9.34
CA LYS A 472 -41.16 -11.77 -8.59
C LYS A 472 -40.07 -10.74 -8.27
N PRO A 473 -39.68 -9.85 -9.21
CA PRO A 473 -38.56 -8.93 -9.01
C PRO A 473 -38.71 -8.02 -7.79
N HIS A 474 -39.93 -7.60 -7.47
CA HIS A 474 -40.24 -6.75 -6.31
C HIS A 474 -39.92 -7.39 -4.94
N LEU A 475 -39.69 -8.71 -4.87
CA LEU A 475 -39.25 -9.41 -3.66
C LEU A 475 -37.77 -9.83 -3.73
N THR A 476 -37.05 -9.44 -4.78
CA THR A 476 -35.60 -9.68 -4.89
C THR A 476 -34.86 -8.83 -3.87
N MET A 477 -33.95 -9.45 -3.13
CA MET A 477 -33.12 -8.75 -2.13
C MET A 477 -31.67 -9.17 -2.33
N THR A 478 -30.76 -8.21 -2.49
CA THR A 478 -29.32 -8.48 -2.66
C THR A 478 -28.54 -7.63 -1.68
N GLY A 479 -27.58 -8.21 -0.99
CA GLY A 479 -26.70 -7.47 -0.10
C GLY A 479 -25.40 -8.21 0.17
N ARG A 480 -24.49 -7.53 0.85
CA ARG A 480 -23.21 -8.10 1.27
C ARG A 480 -23.05 -8.07 2.79
N THR A 481 -22.33 -9.01 3.35
CA THR A 481 -21.92 -8.95 4.76
C THR A 481 -20.97 -7.78 4.96
N TYR A 482 -21.03 -7.17 6.14
CA TYR A 482 -20.24 -6.00 6.52
C TYR A 482 -19.90 -6.10 8.01
N SER A 483 -18.96 -5.28 8.48
CA SER A 483 -18.55 -5.21 9.88
C SER A 483 -18.86 -3.84 10.49
N SER A 484 -19.10 -3.79 11.80
CA SER A 484 -19.28 -2.53 12.54
C SER A 484 -17.98 -1.98 13.14
N GLY A 485 -16.87 -2.71 12.98
CA GLY A 485 -15.57 -2.35 13.57
C GLY A 485 -15.36 -2.89 14.99
N ARG A 486 -16.31 -3.64 15.54
CA ARG A 486 -16.34 -4.06 16.96
C ARG A 486 -16.33 -5.57 17.15
N GLU A 487 -16.37 -6.31 16.05
CA GLU A 487 -16.48 -7.75 16.00
C GLU A 487 -15.20 -8.41 16.51
N ALA A 488 -15.32 -9.33 17.48
CA ALA A 488 -14.18 -9.99 18.11
C ALA A 488 -13.50 -11.02 17.18
N GLN A 489 -14.27 -11.66 16.30
CA GLN A 489 -13.77 -12.56 15.26
C GLN A 489 -14.31 -12.09 13.92
N LEU A 490 -13.52 -11.28 13.20
CA LEU A 490 -13.98 -10.59 12.00
C LEU A 490 -14.40 -11.55 10.89
N ASP A 491 -13.55 -12.50 10.53
CA ASP A 491 -13.83 -13.45 9.45
C ASP A 491 -15.01 -14.39 9.79
N ASP A 492 -15.12 -14.84 11.03
CA ASP A 492 -16.29 -15.61 11.46
C ASP A 492 -17.57 -14.78 11.33
N TYR A 493 -17.52 -13.51 11.72
CA TYR A 493 -18.68 -12.63 11.63
C TYR A 493 -19.11 -12.35 10.18
N LEU A 494 -18.13 -12.16 9.28
CA LEU A 494 -18.39 -11.89 7.86
C LEU A 494 -18.80 -13.14 7.08
N LEU A 495 -18.23 -14.31 7.40
CA LEU A 495 -18.32 -15.49 6.55
C LEU A 495 -18.98 -16.68 7.22
N GLY A 496 -18.69 -16.90 8.50
CA GLY A 496 -19.13 -18.08 9.25
C GLY A 496 -20.54 -17.93 9.81
N LYS A 497 -20.78 -16.90 10.63
CA LYS A 497 -22.07 -16.62 11.28
C LYS A 497 -23.22 -16.53 10.28
N PRO A 498 -23.13 -15.79 9.15
CA PRO A 498 -24.24 -15.70 8.20
C PRO A 498 -24.60 -17.05 7.58
N ARG A 499 -23.61 -17.88 7.23
CA ARG A 499 -23.82 -19.25 6.75
C ARG A 499 -24.45 -20.13 7.80
N ARG A 500 -23.89 -20.15 9.02
CA ARG A 500 -24.44 -20.90 10.15
C ARG A 500 -25.88 -20.54 10.41
N ASN A 501 -26.25 -19.28 10.28
CA ASN A 501 -27.63 -18.86 10.48
C ASN A 501 -28.54 -19.29 9.32
N ALA A 502 -28.15 -18.99 8.08
CA ALA A 502 -28.98 -19.28 6.90
C ALA A 502 -29.19 -20.79 6.66
N LEU A 503 -28.15 -21.59 6.88
CA LEU A 503 -28.13 -23.02 6.55
C LEU A 503 -28.47 -23.92 7.74
N ASN A 504 -28.93 -23.35 8.87
CA ASN A 504 -29.32 -24.14 10.03
C ASN A 504 -30.68 -24.81 9.82
N THR A 505 -30.69 -26.13 9.74
CA THR A 505 -31.92 -26.93 9.58
C THR A 505 -32.84 -26.91 10.80
N ASP A 506 -32.34 -26.52 11.97
CA ASP A 506 -33.16 -26.33 13.17
C ASP A 506 -33.93 -25.00 13.14
N TRP A 507 -33.62 -24.10 12.20
CA TRP A 507 -34.23 -22.77 12.05
C TRP A 507 -34.91 -22.62 10.68
N PRO A 508 -35.99 -23.37 10.40
CA PRO A 508 -36.61 -23.39 9.08
C PRO A 508 -37.36 -22.09 8.76
N TRP A 509 -37.81 -21.31 9.75
CA TRP A 509 -38.58 -20.10 9.49
C TRP A 509 -37.68 -18.91 9.21
N ALA A 510 -38.04 -18.12 8.19
CA ALA A 510 -37.34 -16.90 7.83
C ALA A 510 -38.28 -15.72 7.52
N VAL A 511 -37.87 -14.53 7.93
CA VAL A 511 -38.46 -13.24 7.54
C VAL A 511 -37.36 -12.39 6.92
N TRP A 512 -37.49 -12.08 5.63
CA TRP A 512 -36.55 -11.26 4.86
C TRP A 512 -37.19 -9.92 4.50
N TYR A 513 -36.46 -8.83 4.70
CA TYR A 513 -36.91 -7.50 4.31
C TYR A 513 -35.74 -6.54 4.13
N PRO A 514 -35.81 -5.63 3.14
CA PRO A 514 -34.92 -4.50 3.07
C PRO A 514 -35.42 -3.37 3.99
N LEU A 515 -34.51 -2.49 4.37
CA LEU A 515 -34.84 -1.26 5.08
C LEU A 515 -33.92 -0.12 4.66
N ARG A 516 -34.48 1.09 4.69
CA ARG A 516 -33.77 2.35 4.47
C ARG A 516 -34.14 3.34 5.56
N ARG A 517 -33.14 4.04 6.07
CA ARG A 517 -33.33 5.15 7.02
C ARG A 517 -33.41 6.47 6.28
N THR A 518 -33.96 7.47 6.95
CA THR A 518 -33.96 8.84 6.44
C THR A 518 -32.56 9.42 6.46
N GLY A 519 -32.25 10.31 5.51
CA GLY A 519 -30.94 10.97 5.44
C GLY A 519 -30.56 11.76 6.69
N GLU A 520 -31.55 12.20 7.49
CA GLU A 520 -31.31 12.86 8.78
C GLU A 520 -30.51 12.00 9.76
N PHE A 521 -30.71 10.68 9.75
CA PHE A 521 -29.96 9.77 10.62
C PHE A 521 -28.45 9.84 10.34
N SER A 522 -28.08 9.90 9.06
CA SER A 522 -26.68 9.95 8.62
C SER A 522 -25.98 11.25 8.98
N LEU A 523 -26.73 12.33 9.22
CA LEU A 523 -26.21 13.64 9.63
C LEU A 523 -26.00 13.76 11.15
N LEU A 524 -26.47 12.79 11.95
CA LEU A 524 -26.26 12.80 13.39
C LEU A 524 -24.79 12.57 13.74
N PRO A 525 -24.29 13.13 14.86
CA PRO A 525 -22.96 12.80 15.37
C PRO A 525 -22.82 11.27 15.60
N PRO A 526 -21.64 10.66 15.33
CA PRO A 526 -21.44 9.21 15.46
C PRO A 526 -21.79 8.65 16.85
N ALA A 527 -21.56 9.43 17.91
CA ALA A 527 -21.91 9.04 19.27
C ALA A 527 -23.42 8.90 19.48
N GLU A 528 -24.22 9.74 18.82
CA GLU A 528 -25.68 9.70 18.89
C GLU A 528 -26.25 8.56 18.04
N GLN A 529 -25.74 8.39 16.82
CA GLN A 529 -26.05 7.22 15.98
C GLN A 529 -25.79 5.93 16.76
N GLY A 530 -24.64 5.84 17.45
CA GLY A 530 -24.26 4.68 18.26
C GLY A 530 -25.23 4.37 19.40
N LYS A 531 -25.79 5.39 20.08
CA LYS A 531 -26.79 5.18 21.14
C LYS A 531 -28.10 4.64 20.58
N ILE A 532 -28.60 5.22 19.49
CA ILE A 532 -29.84 4.79 18.82
C ILE A 532 -29.71 3.35 18.33
N LEU A 533 -28.59 3.01 17.68
CA LEU A 533 -28.34 1.66 17.19
C LEU A 533 -28.17 0.64 18.32
N MET A 534 -27.64 1.06 19.47
CA MET A 534 -27.47 0.17 20.61
C MET A 534 -28.82 -0.30 21.18
N GLU A 535 -29.81 0.58 21.26
CA GLU A 535 -31.18 0.24 21.68
C GLU A 535 -31.73 -0.91 20.81
N HIS A 536 -31.66 -0.74 19.49
CA HIS A 536 -32.15 -1.72 18.52
C HIS A 536 -31.36 -3.04 18.59
N ALA A 537 -30.03 -2.96 18.71
CA ALA A 537 -29.16 -4.13 18.82
C ALA A 537 -29.39 -4.93 20.11
N MET A 538 -29.79 -4.29 21.23
CA MET A 538 -30.09 -4.98 22.48
C MET A 538 -31.32 -5.88 22.37
N ILE A 539 -32.35 -5.46 21.63
CA ILE A 539 -33.52 -6.31 21.35
C ILE A 539 -33.07 -7.55 20.57
N GLY A 540 -32.35 -7.37 19.47
CA GLY A 540 -31.77 -8.46 18.68
C GLY A 540 -30.97 -9.46 19.52
N ARG A 541 -30.07 -8.96 20.36
CA ARG A 541 -29.28 -9.81 21.28
C ARG A 541 -30.12 -10.59 22.26
N THR A 542 -31.20 -10.00 22.78
CA THR A 542 -32.08 -10.65 23.77
C THR A 542 -32.78 -11.86 23.14
N TYR A 543 -33.34 -11.70 21.93
CA TYR A 543 -33.97 -12.81 21.21
C TYR A 543 -32.96 -13.89 20.80
N GLY A 544 -31.78 -13.47 20.32
CA GLY A 544 -30.73 -14.41 19.93
C GLY A 544 -30.17 -15.21 21.12
N THR A 545 -30.02 -14.60 22.28
CA THR A 545 -29.56 -15.28 23.51
C THR A 545 -30.59 -16.29 24.01
N ALA A 546 -31.88 -15.99 23.83
CA ALA A 546 -32.98 -16.89 24.18
C ALA A 546 -33.22 -17.99 23.13
N GLY A 547 -32.50 -17.99 22.00
CA GLY A 547 -32.67 -18.96 20.92
C GLY A 547 -33.93 -18.77 20.07
N TYR A 548 -34.56 -17.60 20.14
CA TYR A 548 -35.82 -17.34 19.47
C TYR A 548 -35.67 -16.79 18.04
N ALA A 549 -34.66 -15.95 17.81
CA ALA A 549 -34.43 -15.32 16.50
C ALA A 549 -32.96 -14.98 16.33
N HIS A 550 -32.41 -15.28 15.15
CA HIS A 550 -31.05 -14.99 14.77
C HIS A 550 -31.01 -14.15 13.50
N ASP A 551 -30.08 -13.20 13.47
CA ASP A 551 -30.00 -12.21 12.40
C ASP A 551 -28.97 -12.60 11.33
N ILE A 552 -29.32 -12.31 10.09
CA ILE A 552 -28.42 -12.20 8.95
C ILE A 552 -28.54 -10.76 8.47
N ARG A 553 -27.49 -9.96 8.67
CA ARG A 553 -27.48 -8.54 8.34
C ARG A 553 -26.57 -8.29 7.16
N LEU A 554 -27.12 -7.64 6.14
CA LEU A 554 -26.42 -7.32 4.90
C LEU A 554 -26.50 -5.83 4.65
N ALA A 555 -25.40 -5.23 4.23
CA ALA A 555 -25.39 -3.88 3.66
C ALA A 555 -25.72 -3.98 2.17
N CYS A 556 -26.61 -3.12 1.67
CA CYS A 556 -27.06 -3.15 0.28
C CYS A 556 -26.99 -1.81 -0.45
N HIS A 557 -26.24 -0.84 0.10
CA HIS A 557 -25.92 0.42 -0.57
C HIS A 557 -25.43 0.18 -2.01
N GLY A 558 -26.17 0.68 -2.99
CA GLY A 558 -25.90 0.54 -4.43
C GLY A 558 -25.98 -0.88 -4.98
N LEU A 559 -26.54 -1.85 -4.24
CA LEU A 559 -26.63 -3.27 -4.65
C LEU A 559 -28.04 -3.74 -5.00
N ASP A 560 -29.08 -3.04 -4.55
CA ASP A 560 -30.46 -3.35 -4.91
C ASP A 560 -31.13 -2.19 -5.66
N GLU A 561 -32.20 -2.49 -6.40
CA GLU A 561 -32.91 -1.53 -7.28
C GLU A 561 -33.38 -0.27 -6.54
N HIS A 562 -33.65 -0.40 -5.25
CA HIS A 562 -34.17 0.67 -4.43
C HIS A 562 -33.10 1.29 -3.55
N ASP A 563 -31.81 0.96 -3.71
CA ASP A 563 -30.67 1.47 -2.92
C ASP A 563 -30.98 1.50 -1.41
N ASN A 564 -31.46 0.36 -0.90
CA ASN A 564 -31.71 0.22 0.53
C ASN A 564 -30.37 0.24 1.29
N GLU A 565 -30.43 0.52 2.59
CA GLU A 565 -29.22 0.48 3.40
C GLU A 565 -28.89 -0.94 3.85
N PHE A 566 -29.92 -1.68 4.25
CA PHE A 566 -29.76 -3.05 4.69
C PHE A 566 -30.80 -3.99 4.13
N VAL A 567 -30.40 -5.25 3.98
CA VAL A 567 -31.30 -6.41 3.92
C VAL A 567 -31.12 -7.19 5.22
N ILE A 568 -32.24 -7.49 5.87
CA ILE A 568 -32.28 -8.25 7.12
C ILE A 568 -32.99 -9.58 6.86
N GLY A 569 -32.33 -10.68 7.21
CA GLY A 569 -32.94 -12.00 7.37
C GLY A 569 -33.04 -12.34 8.85
N LEU A 570 -34.23 -12.57 9.35
CA LEU A 570 -34.45 -13.12 10.69
C LEU A 570 -34.80 -14.60 10.54
N VAL A 571 -34.03 -15.48 11.16
CA VAL A 571 -34.24 -16.93 11.10
C VAL A 571 -34.44 -17.52 12.49
N GLY A 572 -35.23 -18.57 12.60
CA GLY A 572 -35.50 -19.22 13.89
C GLY A 572 -36.36 -20.49 13.79
N PRO A 573 -36.57 -21.17 14.93
CA PRO A 573 -37.35 -22.41 14.99
C PRO A 573 -38.86 -22.19 14.77
N ASP A 574 -39.36 -20.98 15.05
CA ASP A 574 -40.79 -20.64 15.01
C ASP A 574 -41.01 -19.27 14.34
N LEU A 575 -42.12 -19.11 13.61
CA LEU A 575 -42.46 -17.85 12.95
C LEU A 575 -42.88 -16.73 13.93
N PHE A 576 -43.57 -17.09 15.02
CA PHE A 576 -44.12 -16.10 15.95
C PHE A 576 -43.05 -15.20 16.59
N PRO A 577 -41.94 -15.73 17.15
CA PRO A 577 -40.87 -14.89 17.66
C PRO A 577 -40.24 -13.97 16.61
N LEU A 578 -40.12 -14.41 15.34
CA LEU A 578 -39.62 -13.58 14.25
C LEU A 578 -40.55 -12.39 13.93
N SER A 579 -41.86 -12.61 13.97
CA SER A 579 -42.84 -11.53 13.85
C SER A 579 -42.79 -10.60 15.07
N ARG A 580 -42.65 -11.18 16.27
CA ARG A 580 -42.68 -10.43 17.53
C ARG A 580 -41.47 -9.52 17.69
N ILE A 581 -40.28 -9.95 17.32
CA ILE A 581 -39.09 -9.11 17.37
C ILE A 581 -39.23 -7.89 16.45
N VAL A 582 -39.79 -8.05 15.24
CA VAL A 582 -40.06 -6.94 14.32
C VAL A 582 -41.08 -5.97 14.95
N GLN A 583 -42.11 -6.48 15.61
CA GLN A 583 -43.09 -5.66 16.33
C GLN A 583 -42.45 -4.83 17.45
N GLU A 584 -41.51 -5.39 18.19
CA GLU A 584 -40.80 -4.68 19.27
C GLU A 584 -39.79 -3.68 18.72
N MET A 585 -39.06 -4.05 17.68
CA MET A 585 -38.10 -3.18 16.99
C MET A 585 -38.77 -1.92 16.42
N ARG A 586 -40.03 -1.99 16.00
CA ARG A 586 -40.82 -0.81 15.56
C ARG A 586 -40.97 0.28 16.62
N LYS A 587 -40.76 -0.04 17.91
CA LYS A 587 -40.82 0.93 19.01
C LYS A 587 -39.50 1.64 19.29
N THR A 588 -38.40 1.18 18.69
CA THR A 588 -37.07 1.79 18.87
C THR A 588 -36.99 3.14 18.18
N GLN A 589 -36.09 4.02 18.64
CA GLN A 589 -35.89 5.32 17.98
C GLN A 589 -35.46 5.17 16.52
N GLN A 590 -34.62 4.17 16.22
CA GLN A 590 -34.19 3.88 14.84
C GLN A 590 -35.40 3.69 13.91
N THR A 591 -36.33 2.81 14.29
CA THR A 591 -37.47 2.47 13.43
C THR A 591 -38.61 3.48 13.53
N GLY A 592 -38.88 3.99 14.73
CA GLY A 592 -40.01 4.90 14.95
C GLY A 592 -39.80 6.32 14.45
N LYS A 593 -38.54 6.79 14.36
CA LYS A 593 -38.21 8.17 13.98
C LYS A 593 -37.43 8.29 12.67
N TYR A 594 -36.54 7.35 12.40
CA TYR A 594 -35.56 7.47 11.32
C TYR A 594 -35.77 6.47 10.18
N MET A 595 -36.90 5.78 10.10
CA MET A 595 -37.17 4.82 9.02
C MET A 595 -37.86 5.51 7.84
N ASP A 596 -37.31 5.36 6.64
CA ASP A 596 -37.91 5.82 5.38
C ASP A 596 -38.75 4.70 4.76
N SER A 597 -38.17 3.50 4.61
CA SER A 597 -38.85 2.32 4.09
C SER A 597 -38.52 1.07 4.90
N LEU A 598 -39.48 0.17 4.99
CA LEU A 598 -39.33 -1.14 5.64
C LEU A 598 -40.17 -2.17 4.88
N GLY A 599 -39.50 -3.06 4.16
CA GLY A 599 -40.12 -4.02 3.25
C GLY A 599 -39.91 -3.67 1.77
N PRO A 600 -40.42 -4.50 0.85
CA PRO A 600 -41.40 -5.55 1.08
C PRO A 600 -40.86 -6.74 1.89
N PHE A 601 -41.77 -7.46 2.55
CA PHE A 601 -41.41 -8.61 3.38
C PHE A 601 -41.62 -9.91 2.60
N PHE A 602 -40.60 -10.77 2.57
CA PHE A 602 -40.74 -12.17 2.23
C PHE A 602 -40.78 -12.98 3.53
N VAL A 603 -41.77 -13.86 3.68
CA VAL A 603 -41.92 -14.73 4.85
C VAL A 603 -42.02 -16.15 4.34
N GLY A 604 -41.13 -17.03 4.80
CA GLY A 604 -41.11 -18.39 4.30
C GLY A 604 -40.60 -19.42 5.28
N GLU A 605 -40.97 -20.67 5.01
CA GLU A 605 -40.47 -21.86 5.69
C GLU A 605 -39.50 -22.58 4.75
N ALA A 606 -38.32 -22.93 5.25
CA ALA A 606 -37.29 -23.60 4.49
C ALA A 606 -37.75 -25.04 4.18
N ILE A 607 -37.80 -25.36 2.89
CA ILE A 607 -38.11 -26.70 2.38
C ILE A 607 -36.86 -27.46 1.94
N TRP A 608 -35.75 -26.73 1.75
CA TRP A 608 -34.43 -27.31 1.53
C TRP A 608 -33.34 -26.31 1.95
N GLN A 609 -32.29 -26.81 2.60
CA GLN A 609 -31.11 -26.03 2.98
C GLN A 609 -29.85 -26.81 2.60
N SER A 610 -28.88 -26.12 2.02
CA SER A 610 -27.56 -26.68 1.74
C SER A 610 -26.88 -27.10 3.06
N PRO A 611 -26.18 -28.24 3.12
CA PRO A 611 -25.46 -28.63 4.32
C PRO A 611 -24.34 -27.62 4.62
N LEU A 612 -24.13 -27.34 5.91
CA LEU A 612 -22.98 -26.56 6.34
C LEU A 612 -21.68 -27.30 5.97
N LYS A 613 -20.92 -26.74 5.03
CA LYS A 613 -19.58 -27.22 4.70
C LYS A 613 -18.69 -27.06 5.95
N LYS A 614 -18.00 -28.15 6.32
CA LYS A 614 -17.13 -28.20 7.50
C LYS A 614 -15.88 -27.36 7.33
#